data_AF-A0A352SC92-F1
#
_entry.id   AF-A0A352SC92-F1
#
_cell.length_a   1.000
_cell.length_b   1.000
_cell.length_c   1.000
_cell.angle_alpha   90.00
_cell.angle_beta   90.00
_cell.angle_gamma   90.00
#
_symmetry.space_group_name_H-M   'P 1'
#
loop_
_entity.id
_entity.type
_entity.pdbx_description
1 polymer ?
#
loop_
_entity_poly.entity_id
_entity_poly.type
_entity_poly.pdbx_seq_one_letter_code
_entity_poly.pdbx_strand_id
1 'polypeptide(L)' 'PDGLRCTGVQYLGGGQPHEARAKQEVILAAGAIGSPQLLELAGIGQP' A
#
# COMPACT_ATOMS: atom_id res chain seq x y z
N PRO A 1 13.72 -11.62 -8.76
CA PRO A 1 13.47 -10.55 -7.78
C PRO A 1 11.98 -10.15 -7.83
N ASP A 2 11.33 -9.95 -6.68
CA ASP A 2 9.88 -9.80 -6.51
C ASP A 2 9.28 -8.50 -7.13
N GLY A 3 9.71 -8.09 -8.33
CA GLY A 3 9.52 -6.74 -8.87
C GLY A 3 8.06 -6.28 -9.05
N LEU A 4 7.07 -7.17 -8.92
CA LEU A 4 5.64 -6.87 -9.01
C LEU A 4 4.83 -7.34 -7.80
N ARG A 5 5.46 -7.87 -6.74
CA ARG A 5 4.74 -8.37 -5.56
C ARG A 5 4.66 -7.29 -4.49
N CYS A 6 3.44 -6.94 -4.08
CA CYS A 6 3.23 -6.14 -2.88
C CYS A 6 3.59 -6.96 -1.63
N THR A 7 4.54 -6.46 -0.83
CA THR A 7 5.05 -7.17 0.36
C THR A 7 4.61 -6.55 1.69
N GLY A 8 3.92 -5.41 1.65
CA GLY A 8 3.51 -4.69 2.84
C GLY A 8 3.09 -3.25 2.56
N VAL A 9 2.91 -2.48 3.64
CA VAL A 9 2.50 -1.07 3.61
C VAL A 9 3.35 -0.24 4.57
N GLN A 10 3.55 1.03 4.23
CA GLN A 10 4.05 2.06 5.15
C GLN A 10 2.88 2.92 5.60
N TYR A 11 2.84 3.28 6.88
CA TYR A 11 1.78 4.11 7.45
C TYR A 11 2.27 4.93 8.64
N LEU A 12 1.50 5.94 9.03
CA LEU A 12 1.72 6.68 10.26
C LEU A 12 0.82 6.13 11.37
N GLY A 13 1.43 5.66 12.45
CA GLY A 13 0.77 5.21 13.67
C GLY A 13 1.17 6.10 14.83
N GLY A 14 0.23 6.76 15.50
CA GLY A 14 0.55 7.70 16.58
C GLY A 14 1.47 8.86 16.15
N GLY A 15 1.44 9.24 14.87
CA GLY A 15 2.31 10.27 14.30
C GLY A 15 3.73 9.80 13.96
N GLN A 16 4.04 8.51 14.13
CA GLN A 16 5.34 7.94 13.81
C GLN A 16 5.26 7.02 12.59
N PRO A 17 6.33 6.91 11.77
CA PRO A 17 6.36 6.01 10.63
C PRO A 17 6.48 4.55 11.07
N HIS A 18 5.68 3.69 10.45
CA HIS A 18 5.66 2.25 10.63
C HIS A 18 5.63 1.51 9.29
N GLU A 19 6.12 0.27 9.31
CA GLU A 19 6.03 -0.68 8.21
C GLU A 19 5.32 -1.95 8.68
N ALA A 20 4.31 -2.40 7.94
CA ALA A 20 3.66 -3.68 8.16
C ALA A 20 3.92 -4.61 6.96
N ARG A 21 4.51 -5.78 7.21
CA ARG A 21 4.80 -6.79 6.18
C ARG A 21 3.70 -7.82 6.07
N ALA A 22 3.31 -8.14 4.84
CA ALA A 22 2.36 -9.19 4.52
C ALA A 22 3.10 -10.46 4.07
N LYS A 23 2.76 -11.60 4.67
CA LYS A 23 3.32 -12.91 4.26
C LYS A 23 2.73 -13.39 2.92
N GLN A 24 1.49 -13.01 2.63
CA GLN A 24 0.73 -13.48 1.47
C GLN A 24 0.29 -12.31 0.60
N GLU A 25 -0.72 -11.57 1.06
CA GLU A 25 -1.43 -10.56 0.26
C GLU A 25 -1.61 -9.24 1.04
N VAL A 26 -1.75 -8.16 0.28
CA VAL A 26 -2.15 -6.85 0.77
C VAL A 26 -3.50 -6.51 0.14
N ILE A 27 -4.51 -6.30 0.98
CA ILE A 27 -5.88 -6.02 0.54
C ILE A 27 -6.18 -4.54 0.78
N LEU A 28 -6.50 -3.81 -0.28
CA LEU A 28 -6.94 -2.41 -0.18
C LEU A 28 -8.44 -2.33 0.07
N ALA A 29 -8.81 -1.82 1.23
CA ALA A 29 -10.20 -1.63 1.64
C ALA A 29 -10.49 -0.18 2.10
N ALA A 30 -9.75 0.80 1.58
CA ALA A 30 -9.90 2.23 1.92
C ALA A 30 -11.08 2.92 1.19
N GLY A 31 -12.06 2.13 0.73
CA GLY A 31 -13.21 2.60 -0.04
C GLY A 31 -12.88 3.05 -1.46
N ALA A 32 -13.91 3.45 -2.21
CA ALA A 32 -13.81 3.83 -3.62
C ALA A 32 -12.92 5.05 -3.89
N ILE A 33 -12.65 5.87 -2.87
CA ILE A 33 -11.80 7.07 -2.95
C ILE A 33 -10.37 6.74 -2.50
N GLY A 34 -10.21 6.10 -1.33
CA GLY A 34 -8.88 5.86 -0.76
C GLY A 34 -8.10 4.75 -1.46
N SER A 35 -8.75 3.67 -1.90
CA SER A 35 -8.07 2.57 -2.57
C SER A 35 -7.35 2.97 -3.87
N PRO A 36 -7.97 3.71 -4.82
CA PRO A 36 -7.25 4.16 -6.01
C PRO A 36 -6.13 5.14 -5.67
N GLN A 37 -6.31 6.04 -4.68
CA GLN A 37 -5.25 6.94 -4.25
C GLN A 37 -4.02 6.19 -3.71
N LEU A 38 -4.21 5.12 -2.93
CA LEU A 38 -3.12 4.29 -2.43
C LEU A 38 -2.38 3.55 -3.56
N LEU A 39 -3.08 3.14 -4.61
CA LEU A 39 -2.45 2.53 -5.80
C LEU A 39 -1.57 3.54 -6.55
N GLU A 40 -2.09 4.75 -6.79
CA GLU A 40 -1.33 5.83 -7.46
C GLU A 40 -0.06 6.19 -6.68
N LEU A 41 -0.17 6.35 -5.35
CA LEU A 41 0.98 6.61 -4.47
C LEU A 41 2.01 5.46 -4.47
N ALA A 42 1.57 4.23 -4.75
CA ALA A 42 2.44 3.07 -4.90
C ALA A 42 3.04 2.93 -6.32
N GLY A 43 2.74 3.86 -7.23
CA GLY A 43 3.20 3.84 -8.62
C GLY A 43 2.37 2.94 -9.54
N ILE A 44 1.15 2.59 -9.14
CA ILE A 44 0.19 1.82 -9.94
C ILE A 44 -0.93 2.75 -10.38
N GLY A 45 -0.88 3.18 -11.64
CA GLY A 45 -1.84 4.12 -12.21
C GLY A 45 -1.33 4.73 -13.51
N GLN A 46 -1.87 5.88 -13.89
CA GLN A 46 -1.47 6.59 -15.10
C GLN A 46 -0.67 7.85 -14.74
N PRO A 47 0.43 8.15 -15.48
CA PRO A 47 1.17 9.40 -15.28
C PRO A 47 0.36 10.64 -15.70
#